data_AF-A0A9D3ZXB4-F1
#
_entry.id   AF-A0A9D3ZXB4-F1
#
_cell.length_a   1.000
_cell.length_b   1.000
_cell.length_c   1.000
_cell.angle_alpha   90.00
_cell.angle_beta   90.00
_cell.angle_gamma   90.00
#
_symmetry.space_group_name_H-M   'P 1'
#
loop_
_entity.id
_entity.type
_entity.pdbx_description
1 polymer ?
#
loop_
_entity_poly.entity_id
_entity_poly.type
_entity_poly.pdbx_seq_one_letter_code
_entity_poly.pdbx_strand_id
1 'polypeptide(L)'
;MASTSIAFEYFVQLAIPHFDGHYDHWSILMENFLRLKEYWQVVEFGVQEPTTRVTLSMIEKVEMEFLKLNDLKAKNYLFQAIDRATLEIICCKETSKYIWDVIKKKYQGNVRAKLMLLQALQTKFKNLHMKPEGSTRVLVE
;
A
#
# COMPACT_ATOMS: atom_id res chain seq x y z
N MET A 1 45.28 -4.22 -0.02
CA MET A 1 43.98 -4.86 0.24
C MET A 1 43.04 -3.87 0.95
N ALA A 2 42.60 -2.82 0.23
CA ALA A 2 41.68 -1.81 0.76
C ALA A 2 40.63 -1.40 -0.31
N SER A 3 40.33 -2.31 -1.25
CA SER A 3 39.41 -2.05 -2.36
C SER A 3 38.17 -2.95 -2.33
N THR A 4 38.17 -3.98 -1.47
CA THR A 4 37.02 -4.88 -1.27
C THR A 4 35.99 -4.33 -0.28
N SER A 5 36.33 -3.33 0.53
CA SER A 5 35.41 -2.74 1.52
C SER A 5 34.47 -1.69 0.91
N ILE A 6 34.92 -0.97 -0.13
CA ILE A 6 34.11 0.05 -0.81
C ILE A 6 33.14 -0.63 -1.82
N ALA A 7 33.48 -1.82 -2.31
CA ALA A 7 32.65 -2.56 -3.25
C ALA A 7 31.42 -3.25 -2.60
N PHE A 8 31.42 -3.48 -1.29
CA PHE A 8 30.21 -3.96 -0.58
C PHE A 8 29.20 -2.83 -0.31
N GLU A 9 29.62 -1.58 -0.45
CA GLU A 9 28.76 -0.39 -0.49
C GLU A 9 28.13 -0.14 -1.88
N TYR A 10 28.23 -1.09 -2.82
CA TYR A 10 27.13 -1.30 -3.76
C TYR A 10 25.95 -1.88 -2.98
N PHE A 11 25.42 -1.03 -2.10
CA PHE A 11 24.16 -1.18 -1.40
C PHE A 11 23.18 -1.66 -2.48
N VAL A 12 22.72 -2.91 -2.39
CA VAL A 12 21.62 -3.39 -3.23
C VAL A 12 20.55 -2.33 -3.07
N GLN A 13 20.35 -1.52 -4.11
CA GLN A 13 19.39 -0.44 -4.06
C GLN A 13 18.07 -1.13 -3.75
N LEU A 14 17.53 -0.91 -2.54
CA LEU A 14 16.30 -1.60 -2.18
C LEU A 14 15.26 -1.24 -3.24
N ALA A 15 14.81 -2.26 -3.96
CA ALA A 15 13.79 -2.09 -4.96
C ALA A 15 12.55 -1.52 -4.27
N ILE A 16 12.00 -0.45 -4.84
CA ILE A 16 10.76 0.15 -4.34
C ILE A 16 9.67 -0.92 -4.51
N PRO A 17 9.01 -1.35 -3.42
CA PRO A 17 7.99 -2.39 -3.51
C PRO A 17 6.83 -1.92 -4.40
N HIS A 18 6.64 -2.58 -5.53
CA HIS A 18 5.55 -2.26 -6.45
C HIS A 18 4.20 -2.76 -5.90
N PHE A 19 3.16 -1.96 -6.07
CA PHE A 19 1.81 -2.27 -5.62
C PHE A 19 1.03 -2.99 -6.71
N ASP A 20 0.65 -4.24 -6.44
CA ASP A 20 -0.07 -5.14 -7.35
C ASP A 20 -1.54 -5.38 -6.93
N GLY A 21 -2.04 -4.61 -5.94
CA GLY A 21 -3.37 -4.80 -5.37
C GLY A 21 -3.39 -5.64 -4.08
N HIS A 22 -2.29 -6.33 -3.72
CA HIS A 22 -2.18 -7.08 -2.47
C HIS A 22 -1.72 -6.18 -1.31
N TYR A 23 -2.64 -5.38 -0.77
CA TYR A 23 -2.34 -4.40 0.27
C TYR A 23 -1.58 -4.99 1.47
N ASP A 24 -2.05 -6.08 2.07
CA ASP A 24 -1.46 -6.60 3.31
C ASP A 24 0.02 -7.02 3.13
N HIS A 25 0.37 -7.55 1.94
CA HIS A 25 1.75 -7.91 1.62
C HIS A 25 2.59 -6.68 1.30
N TRP A 26 2.08 -5.83 0.40
CA TRP A 26 2.77 -4.61 -0.02
C TRP A 26 3.01 -3.65 1.15
N SER A 27 2.06 -3.50 2.07
CA SER A 27 2.17 -2.57 3.18
C SER A 27 3.32 -2.92 4.11
N ILE A 28 3.57 -4.21 4.36
CA ILE A 28 4.70 -4.66 5.19
C ILE A 28 6.03 -4.27 4.53
N LEU A 29 6.17 -4.50 3.21
CA LEU A 29 7.39 -4.19 2.48
C LEU A 29 7.62 -2.69 2.36
N MET A 30 6.58 -1.94 2.02
CA MET A 30 6.66 -0.49 1.82
C MET A 30 6.87 0.25 3.15
N GLU A 31 6.20 -0.16 4.22
CA GLU A 31 6.44 0.40 5.56
C GLU A 31 7.90 0.20 5.98
N ASN A 32 8.43 -1.02 5.83
CA ASN A 32 9.83 -1.30 6.17
C ASN A 32 10.81 -0.46 5.34
N PHE A 33 10.54 -0.34 4.03
CA PHE A 33 11.32 0.51 3.13
C PHE A 33 11.32 1.98 3.59
N LEU A 34 10.15 2.53 3.94
CA LEU A 34 10.03 3.92 4.38
C LEU A 34 10.62 4.15 5.77
N ARG A 35 10.57 3.16 6.68
CA ARG A 35 11.25 3.20 7.98
C ARG A 35 12.77 3.23 7.82
N LEU A 36 13.32 2.41 6.91
CA LEU A 36 14.76 2.41 6.59
C LEU A 36 15.22 3.76 6.01
N LYS A 37 14.32 4.46 5.30
CA LYS A 37 14.57 5.81 4.77
C LYS A 37 14.24 6.94 5.75
N GLU A 38 13.77 6.62 6.95
CA GLU A 38 13.33 7.56 8.00
C GLU A 38 12.13 8.44 7.61
N TYR A 39 11.35 8.05 6.61
CA TYR A 39 10.18 8.81 6.13
C TYR A 39 8.86 8.30 6.68
N TRP A 40 8.85 7.21 7.45
CA TRP A 40 7.61 6.63 7.97
C TRP A 40 6.81 7.59 8.86
N GLN A 41 7.48 8.43 9.65
CA GLN A 41 6.84 9.36 10.59
C GLN A 41 5.84 10.31 9.88
N VAL A 42 6.21 10.84 8.72
CA VAL A 42 5.34 11.74 7.94
C VAL A 42 4.20 11.00 7.23
N VAL A 43 4.34 9.69 7.02
CA VAL A 43 3.28 8.84 6.43
C VAL A 43 2.27 8.43 7.51
N GLU A 44 2.74 8.08 8.70
CA GLU A 44 1.90 7.65 9.81
C GLU A 44 1.10 8.83 10.40
N PHE A 45 1.81 9.90 10.76
CA PHE A 45 1.22 11.04 11.48
C PHE A 45 0.84 12.21 10.58
N GLY A 46 1.42 12.29 9.37
CA GLY A 46 1.24 13.43 8.48
C GLY A 46 2.16 14.61 8.83
N VAL A 47 2.22 15.60 7.94
CA VAL A 47 2.85 16.89 8.24
C VAL A 47 1.76 17.84 8.71
N GLN A 48 1.85 18.28 9.97
CA GLN A 48 0.94 19.29 10.48
C GLN A 48 1.30 20.65 9.92
N GLU A 49 0.33 21.33 9.31
CA GLU A 49 0.48 22.75 9.02
C GLU A 49 0.30 23.53 10.33
N PRO A 50 1.22 24.47 10.67
CA PRO A 50 1.08 25.26 11.87
C PRO A 50 -0.19 26.11 11.80
N THR A 51 -1.08 25.93 12.78
CA THR A 51 -2.24 26.81 12.96
C THR A 51 -1.75 28.25 13.09
N THR A 52 -2.12 29.10 12.14
CA THR A 52 -1.51 30.40 11.92
C THR A 52 -1.69 31.34 13.12
N ARG A 53 -0.56 31.80 13.70
CA ARG A 53 -0.30 33.09 14.40
C ARG A 53 0.75 33.02 15.52
N VAL A 54 1.38 31.87 15.75
CA VAL A 54 2.53 31.80 16.66
C VAL A 54 3.80 32.07 15.86
N THR A 55 4.60 33.04 16.30
CA THR A 55 5.95 33.27 15.78
C THR A 55 6.79 32.03 16.10
N LEU A 56 6.88 31.11 15.16
CA LEU A 56 7.73 29.92 15.33
C LEU A 56 9.17 30.35 15.55
N SER A 57 9.81 29.75 16.54
CA SER A 57 11.24 29.84 16.77
C SER A 57 12.01 29.33 15.55
N MET A 58 13.29 29.70 15.45
CA MET A 58 14.15 29.24 14.35
C MET A 58 14.23 27.71 14.29
N ILE A 59 14.25 27.04 15.45
CA ILE A 59 14.34 25.58 15.55
C ILE A 59 13.08 24.92 14.97
N GLU A 60 11.89 25.40 15.35
CA GLU A 60 10.61 24.85 14.85
C GLU A 60 10.43 25.03 13.33
N LYS A 61 10.97 26.12 12.76
CA LYS A 61 10.95 26.34 11.30
C LYS A 61 11.81 25.31 10.58
N VAL A 62 13.03 25.06 11.05
CA VAL A 62 13.94 24.06 10.47
C VAL A 62 13.34 22.67 10.53
N GLU A 63 12.74 22.31 11.67
CA GLU A 63 12.06 21.02 11.84
C GLU A 63 10.88 20.86 10.88
N MET A 64 10.06 21.90 10.70
CA MET A 64 8.96 21.87 9.76
C MET A 64 9.41 21.71 8.30
N GLU A 65 10.48 22.41 7.90
CA GLU A 65 11.07 22.26 6.56
C GLU A 65 11.60 20.84 6.34
N PHE A 66 12.22 20.25 7.36
CA PHE A 66 12.66 18.86 7.34
C PHE A 66 11.49 17.88 7.17
N LEU A 67 10.40 18.05 7.93
CA LEU A 67 9.20 17.22 7.79
C LEU A 67 8.54 17.37 6.41
N LYS A 68 8.45 18.59 5.88
CA LYS A 68 7.95 18.85 4.52
C LYS A 68 8.81 18.16 3.45
N LEU A 69 10.13 18.22 3.61
CA LEU A 69 11.06 17.55 2.69
C LEU A 69 10.89 16.03 2.76
N ASN A 70 10.74 15.45 3.96
CA ASN A 70 10.50 14.03 4.12
C ASN A 70 9.16 13.60 3.53
N ASP A 71 8.11 14.41 3.65
CA ASP A 71 6.82 14.14 2.99
C ASP A 71 6.99 14.11 1.47
N LEU A 72 7.67 15.10 0.89
CA LEU A 72 7.95 15.11 -0.55
C LEU A 72 8.70 13.84 -1.00
N LYS A 73 9.68 13.39 -0.23
CA LYS A 73 10.43 12.15 -0.53
C LYS A 73 9.55 10.91 -0.41
N ALA A 74 8.77 10.78 0.67
CA ALA A 74 7.83 9.68 0.86
C ALA A 74 6.81 9.59 -0.28
N LYS A 75 6.23 10.73 -0.68
CA LYS A 75 5.31 10.81 -1.82
C LYS A 75 5.94 10.31 -3.10
N ASN A 76 7.17 10.73 -3.39
CA ASN A 76 7.87 10.30 -4.60
C ASN A 76 8.02 8.77 -4.65
N TYR A 77 8.33 8.13 -3.53
CA TYR A 77 8.40 6.66 -3.46
C TYR A 77 7.04 6.00 -3.62
N LEU A 78 6.00 6.53 -2.96
CA LEU A 78 4.63 6.00 -3.10
C LEU A 78 4.11 6.13 -4.53
N PHE A 79 4.43 7.22 -5.24
CA PHE A 79 4.08 7.38 -6.65
C PHE A 79 4.82 6.41 -7.56
N GLN A 80 6.10 6.10 -7.29
CA GLN A 80 6.84 5.08 -8.03
C GLN A 80 6.35 3.66 -7.74
N ALA A 81 5.76 3.45 -6.57
CA ALA A 81 5.24 2.16 -6.16
C ALA A 81 3.92 1.79 -6.83
N ILE A 82 3.12 2.78 -7.29
CA ILE A 82 1.78 2.55 -7.83
C ILE A 82 1.72 2.74 -9.34
N ASP A 83 0.77 2.06 -9.98
CA ASP A 83 0.52 2.19 -11.41
C ASP A 83 -0.32 3.44 -11.73
N ARG A 84 -0.39 3.79 -13.02
CA ARG A 84 -1.14 4.97 -13.49
C ARG A 84 -2.62 4.92 -13.08
N ALA A 85 -3.25 3.74 -13.15
CA ALA A 85 -4.66 3.59 -12.79
C ALA A 85 -4.90 3.87 -11.30
N THR A 86 -4.00 3.40 -10.42
CA THR A 86 -4.05 3.72 -8.98
C THR A 86 -3.74 5.18 -8.73
N LEU A 87 -2.80 5.77 -9.46
CA LEU A 87 -2.47 7.20 -9.36
C LEU A 87 -3.66 8.10 -9.73
N GLU A 88 -4.44 7.78 -10.77
CA GLU A 88 -5.61 8.59 -11.17
C GLU A 88 -6.69 8.67 -10.08
N ILE A 89 -6.75 7.68 -9.17
CA ILE A 89 -7.64 7.69 -7.99
C ILE A 89 -7.10 8.59 -6.88
N ILE A 90 -5.78 8.78 -6.83
CA ILE A 90 -5.06 9.51 -5.79
C ILE A 90 -4.73 10.90 -6.35
N CYS A 91 -5.58 11.89 -6.07
CA CYS A 91 -5.45 13.23 -6.64
C CYS A 91 -4.09 13.91 -6.39
N CYS A 92 -3.64 14.69 -7.38
CA CYS A 92 -2.41 15.47 -7.36
C CYS A 92 -2.53 16.70 -6.44
N LYS A 93 -2.21 16.56 -5.14
CA LYS A 93 -1.82 17.65 -4.19
C LYS A 93 -1.71 17.19 -2.73
N GLU A 94 -1.93 15.91 -2.47
CA GLU A 94 -2.11 15.40 -1.12
C GLU A 94 -0.79 15.01 -0.43
N THR A 95 -0.83 14.76 0.89
CA THR A 95 0.32 14.32 1.70
C THR A 95 0.64 12.84 1.49
N SER A 96 1.86 12.41 1.82
CA SER A 96 2.25 10.99 1.79
C SER A 96 1.33 10.12 2.65
N LYS A 97 0.90 10.64 3.80
CA LYS A 97 -0.14 10.05 4.64
C LYS A 97 -1.46 9.83 3.89
N TYR A 98 -1.96 10.85 3.21
CA TYR A 98 -3.22 10.73 2.46
C TYR A 98 -3.13 9.65 1.38
N ILE A 99 -2.03 9.61 0.63
CA ILE A 99 -1.79 8.58 -0.40
C ILE A 99 -1.86 7.19 0.23
N TRP A 100 -1.15 6.98 1.34
CA TRP A 100 -1.16 5.72 2.08
C TRP A 100 -2.57 5.34 2.56
N ASP A 101 -3.29 6.29 3.16
CA ASP A 101 -4.63 6.07 3.72
C ASP A 101 -5.66 5.76 2.63
N VAL A 102 -5.56 6.35 1.43
CA VAL A 102 -6.42 6.01 0.28
C VAL A 102 -6.16 4.58 -0.21
N ILE A 103 -4.89 4.19 -0.37
CA ILE A 103 -4.53 2.82 -0.78
C ILE A 103 -5.03 1.83 0.27
N LYS A 104 -4.78 2.09 1.56
CA LYS A 104 -5.27 1.29 2.68
C LYS A 104 -6.79 1.15 2.63
N LYS A 105 -7.53 2.25 2.56
CA LYS A 105 -9.00 2.24 2.55
C LYS A 105 -9.57 1.44 1.38
N LYS A 106 -8.95 1.48 0.21
CA LYS A 106 -9.46 0.82 -1.00
C LYS A 106 -9.14 -0.68 -1.05
N TYR A 107 -7.96 -1.07 -0.55
CA TYR A 107 -7.42 -2.42 -0.80
C TYR A 107 -7.25 -3.28 0.45
N GLN A 108 -7.23 -2.69 1.65
CA GLN A 108 -7.16 -3.46 2.89
C GLN A 108 -8.38 -4.38 3.02
N GLY A 109 -8.13 -5.68 3.24
CA GLY A 109 -9.19 -6.69 3.36
C GLY A 109 -9.93 -7.05 2.07
N ASN A 110 -9.68 -6.35 0.96
CA ASN A 110 -10.37 -6.56 -0.32
C ASN A 110 -9.99 -7.91 -0.96
N VAL A 111 -8.72 -8.32 -0.85
CA VAL A 111 -8.24 -9.62 -1.36
C VAL A 111 -8.93 -10.78 -0.64
N ARG A 112 -9.03 -10.71 0.70
CA ARG A 112 -9.73 -11.74 1.49
C ARG A 112 -11.21 -11.81 1.11
N ALA A 113 -11.86 -10.66 0.92
CA ALA A 113 -13.26 -10.61 0.48
C ALA A 113 -13.45 -11.23 -0.92
N LYS A 114 -12.57 -10.91 -1.87
CA LYS A 114 -12.58 -11.50 -3.23
C LYS A 114 -12.32 -13.00 -3.22
N LEU A 115 -11.38 -13.48 -2.40
CA LEU A 115 -11.09 -14.91 -2.25
C LEU A 115 -12.29 -15.66 -1.67
N MET A 116 -12.93 -15.13 -0.62
CA MET A 116 -14.14 -15.72 -0.06
C MET A 116 -15.29 -15.76 -1.08
N LEU A 117 -15.46 -14.70 -1.87
CA LEU A 117 -16.44 -14.67 -2.96
C LEU A 117 -16.14 -15.71 -4.04
N LEU A 118 -14.88 -15.81 -4.46
CA LEU A 118 -14.45 -16.80 -5.47
C LEU A 118 -14.71 -18.23 -4.97
N GLN A 119 -14.34 -18.54 -3.73
CA GLN A 119 -14.60 -19.84 -3.11
C GLN A 119 -16.11 -20.13 -3.06
N ALA A 120 -16.93 -19.16 -2.63
CA ALA A 120 -18.37 -19.32 -2.60
C ALA A 120 -18.96 -19.59 -4.00
N LEU A 121 -18.45 -18.91 -5.05
CA LEU A 121 -18.85 -19.14 -6.44
C LEU A 121 -18.45 -20.54 -6.91
N GLN A 122 -17.22 -20.99 -6.62
CA GLN A 122 -16.75 -22.34 -6.94
C GLN A 122 -17.57 -23.42 -6.25
N THR A 123 -17.92 -23.24 -4.97
CA THR A 123 -18.81 -24.15 -4.24
C THR A 123 -20.21 -24.19 -4.87
N LYS A 124 -20.79 -23.04 -5.21
CA LYS A 124 -22.09 -22.98 -5.90
C LYS A 124 -22.04 -23.70 -7.25
N PHE A 125 -20.99 -23.46 -8.03
CA PHE A 125 -20.79 -24.14 -9.32
C PHE A 125 -20.70 -25.66 -9.17
N LYS A 126 -19.90 -26.15 -8.22
CA LYS A 126 -19.79 -27.58 -7.91
C LYS A 126 -21.12 -28.19 -7.47
N ASN A 127 -21.88 -27.49 -6.63
CA ASN A 127 -23.19 -27.94 -6.15
C ASN A 127 -24.26 -27.98 -7.25
N LEU A 128 -24.20 -27.08 -8.24
CA LEU A 128 -25.07 -27.13 -9.42
C LEU A 128 -24.77 -28.36 -10.29
N HIS A 129 -23.49 -28.70 -10.46
CA HIS A 129 -23.05 -29.88 -11.21
C HIS A 129 -23.29 -31.22 -10.48
N MET A 130 -23.48 -31.21 -9.16
CA MET A 130 -23.74 -32.42 -8.36
C MET A 130 -25.23 -32.69 -8.08
N LYS A 131 -26.17 -31.91 -8.66
CA LYS A 131 -27.58 -32.31 -8.64
C LYS A 131 -27.75 -33.53 -9.56
N PRO A 132 -28.32 -34.64 -9.07
CA PRO A 132 -28.48 -35.84 -9.89
C PRO A 132 -29.53 -35.57 -10.95
N GLU A 133 -29.08 -35.47 -12.20
CA GLU A 133 -29.93 -35.72 -13.35
C GLU A 133 -30.40 -37.18 -13.24
N GLY A 134 -31.69 -37.38 -12.97
CA GLY A 134 -32.30 -38.71 -12.96
C GLY A 134 -32.76 -39.20 -11.59
N SER A 135 -33.81 -38.58 -11.04
CA SER A 135 -34.83 -39.36 -10.33
C SER A 135 -35.98 -39.61 -11.31
N THR A 136 -35.73 -40.49 -12.29
CA THR A 136 -36.80 -41.09 -13.07
C THR A 136 -37.50 -42.07 -12.12
N ARG A 137 -38.56 -41.60 -11.44
CA ARG A 137 -39.51 -42.49 -10.79
C ARG A 137 -40.16 -43.32 -11.90
N VAL A 138 -39.67 -44.54 -12.09
CA VAL A 138 -40.40 -45.57 -12.83
C VAL A 138 -41.56 -45.97 -11.93
N LEU A 139 -42.77 -45.52 -12.30
CA LEU A 139 -44.01 -46.12 -11.82
C LEU A 139 -44.05 -47.53 -12.38
N VAL A 140 -43.93 -48.53 -11.52
CA VAL A 140 -44.28 -49.91 -11.88
C VAL A 140 -45.70 -50.12 -11.36
N GLU A 141 -46.59 -50.40 -12.31
CA GLU A 141 -47.98 -50.85 -12.11
C GLU A 141 -48.06 -52.17 -11.33
#